data_AF-A0A7L4WEX9-F1
#
_entry.id   AF-A0A7L4WEX9-F1
#
_cell.length_a   1.000
_cell.length_b   1.000
_cell.length_c   1.000
_cell.angle_alpha   90.00
_cell.angle_beta   90.00
_cell.angle_gamma   90.00
#
_symmetry.space_group_name_H-M   'P 1'
#
loop_
_entity.id
_entity.type
_entity.pdbx_description
1 polymer ?
#
loop_
_entity_poly.entity_id
_entity_poly.type
_entity_poly.pdbx_seq_one_letter_code
_entity_poly.pdbx_strand_id
1 'polypeptide(L)'
;MNREKQIKKISKLLGYLFQLSSYMTLFATLLAIIGIILYNLSSNTTAIPVAFLKDMMAPATSETTFMSFGNPPADLAMVAFNIESITIVALCLAYFLLSRKALNIFKTIVNCRTPFTLTLVSQIRKISVLILMTCLWIPIIKGSVLLIFTHGGQFTIDLGGIVLTLIIYGISLIFEYGLLLQREVDEIV
;
A
#
# COMPACT_ATOMS: atom_id res chain seq x y z
N MET A 1 9.71 20.72 -29.86
CA MET A 1 9.21 19.47 -30.49
C MET A 1 9.77 18.16 -29.91
N ASN A 2 11.00 18.10 -29.36
CA ASN A 2 11.59 16.84 -28.85
C ASN A 2 11.10 16.45 -27.43
N ARG A 3 10.86 17.43 -26.54
CA ARG A 3 10.47 17.19 -25.12
C ARG A 3 9.09 16.55 -24.96
N GLU A 4 8.08 16.98 -25.71
CA GLU A 4 6.73 16.39 -25.63
C GLU A 4 6.70 14.92 -26.06
N LYS A 5 7.45 14.57 -27.11
CA LYS A 5 7.60 13.17 -27.56
C LYS A 5 8.32 12.33 -26.48
N GLN A 6 9.34 12.89 -25.82
CA GLN A 6 10.02 12.23 -24.71
C GLN A 6 9.10 12.01 -23.50
N ILE A 7 8.32 13.01 -23.09
CA ILE A 7 7.35 12.90 -21.98
C ILE A 7 6.31 11.81 -22.30
N LYS A 8 5.76 11.80 -23.52
CA LYS A 8 4.82 10.75 -23.95
C LYS A 8 5.45 9.36 -23.94
N LYS A 9 6.71 9.22 -24.36
CA LYS A 9 7.44 7.93 -24.33
C LYS A 9 7.66 7.45 -22.89
N ILE A 10 8.11 8.33 -22.00
CA ILE A 10 8.32 8.03 -20.57
C ILE A 10 6.99 7.64 -19.92
N SER A 11 5.93 8.40 -20.14
CA SER A 11 4.62 8.11 -19.56
C SER A 11 4.04 6.78 -20.05
N LYS A 12 4.26 6.39 -21.31
CA LYS A 12 3.89 5.06 -21.82
C LYS A 12 4.69 3.95 -21.14
N LEU A 13 6.00 4.14 -20.97
CA LEU A 13 6.87 3.19 -20.28
C LEU A 13 6.46 2.99 -18.83
N LEU A 14 6.20 4.09 -18.09
CA LEU A 14 5.66 4.01 -16.73
C LEU A 14 4.31 3.30 -16.71
N GLY A 15 3.44 3.56 -17.69
CA GLY A 15 2.17 2.86 -17.82
C GLY A 15 2.32 1.34 -17.92
N TYR A 16 3.22 0.85 -18.77
CA TYR A 16 3.51 -0.58 -18.87
C TYR A 16 4.09 -1.15 -17.57
N LEU A 17 4.96 -0.39 -16.90
CA LEU A 17 5.56 -0.79 -15.63
C LEU A 17 4.51 -0.95 -14.51
N PHE A 18 3.58 0.00 -14.38
CA PHE A 18 2.47 -0.11 -13.42
C PHE A 18 1.50 -1.25 -13.76
N GLN A 19 1.27 -1.51 -15.05
CA GLN A 19 0.45 -2.64 -15.46
C GLN A 19 1.12 -3.98 -15.11
N LEU A 20 2.42 -4.13 -15.35
CA LEU A 20 3.18 -5.31 -14.96
C LEU A 20 3.17 -5.49 -13.43
N SER A 21 3.41 -4.41 -12.68
CA SER A 21 3.33 -4.41 -11.20
C SER A 21 1.95 -4.86 -10.70
N SER A 22 0.88 -4.43 -11.36
CA SER A 22 -0.49 -4.84 -11.02
C SER A 22 -0.70 -6.35 -11.22
N TYR A 23 -0.16 -6.94 -12.28
CA TYR A 23 -0.25 -8.40 -12.47
C TYR A 23 0.61 -9.18 -11.47
N MET A 24 1.82 -8.71 -11.19
CA MET A 24 2.72 -9.34 -10.22
C MET A 24 2.14 -9.32 -8.80
N THR A 25 1.52 -8.20 -8.40
CA THR A 25 0.85 -8.10 -7.08
C THR A 25 -0.36 -9.02 -6.99
N LEU A 26 -1.15 -9.16 -8.07
CA LEU A 26 -2.28 -10.09 -8.10
C LEU A 26 -1.80 -11.55 -8.01
N PHE A 27 -0.76 -11.91 -8.74
CA PHE A 27 -0.15 -13.24 -8.64
C PHE A 27 0.37 -13.52 -7.22
N ALA A 28 1.06 -12.56 -6.60
CA ALA A 28 1.51 -12.66 -5.22
C ALA A 28 0.34 -12.83 -4.22
N THR A 29 -0.78 -12.11 -4.40
CA THR A 29 -1.97 -12.31 -3.56
C THR A 29 -2.53 -13.72 -3.65
N LEU A 30 -2.58 -14.30 -4.86
CA LEU A 30 -3.08 -15.66 -5.05
C LEU A 30 -2.17 -16.69 -4.37
N LEU A 31 -0.86 -16.55 -4.52
CA LEU A 31 0.11 -17.40 -3.83
C LEU A 31 0.01 -17.29 -2.31
N ALA A 32 -0.15 -16.08 -1.77
CA ALA A 32 -0.33 -15.87 -0.34
C ALA A 32 -1.59 -16.59 0.18
N ILE A 33 -2.73 -16.45 -0.52
CA ILE A 33 -3.99 -17.12 -0.15
C ILE A 33 -3.82 -18.65 -0.18
N ILE A 34 -3.21 -19.21 -1.22
CA ILE A 34 -2.95 -20.65 -1.33
C ILE A 34 -2.06 -21.11 -0.17
N GLY A 35 -1.00 -20.37 0.15
CA GLY A 35 -0.10 -20.68 1.26
C GLY A 35 -0.83 -20.72 2.61
N ILE A 36 -1.72 -19.76 2.86
CA ILE A 36 -2.55 -19.70 4.08
C ILE A 36 -3.47 -20.94 4.17
N ILE A 37 -4.12 -21.32 3.07
CA ILE A 37 -5.01 -22.49 3.03
C ILE A 37 -4.22 -23.77 3.32
N LEU A 38 -3.09 -23.96 2.65
CA LEU A 38 -2.23 -25.13 2.85
C LEU A 38 -1.69 -25.22 4.28
N TYR A 39 -1.31 -24.07 4.87
CA TYR A 39 -0.89 -24.02 6.27
C TYR A 39 -2.00 -24.43 7.24
N ASN A 40 -3.21 -23.88 7.08
CA ASN A 40 -4.36 -24.23 7.93
C ASN A 40 -4.76 -25.71 7.76
N LEU A 41 -4.61 -26.28 6.56
CA LEU A 41 -4.87 -27.70 6.32
C LEU A 41 -3.80 -28.61 6.96
N SER A 42 -2.53 -28.22 6.87
CA SER A 42 -1.39 -28.98 7.40
C SER A 42 -1.28 -28.92 8.93
N SER A 43 -1.56 -27.76 9.53
CA SER A 43 -1.54 -27.57 10.98
C SER A 43 -2.62 -28.38 11.70
N ASN A 44 -3.76 -28.63 11.04
CA ASN A 44 -4.80 -29.55 11.52
C ASN A 44 -4.42 -31.03 11.41
N THR A 45 -3.36 -31.38 10.66
CA THR A 45 -2.98 -32.78 10.39
C THR A 45 -1.62 -33.18 10.96
N THR A 46 -0.70 -32.25 11.21
CA THR A 46 0.59 -32.54 11.84
C THR A 46 1.11 -31.34 12.64
N ALA A 47 1.67 -31.62 13.83
CA ALA A 47 2.38 -30.65 14.65
C ALA A 47 3.71 -30.26 13.97
N ILE A 48 3.66 -29.29 13.04
CA ILE A 48 4.88 -28.69 12.49
C ILE A 48 5.52 -27.87 13.62
N PRO A 49 6.82 -28.08 13.94
CA PRO A 49 7.49 -27.32 14.98
C PRO A 49 7.58 -25.85 14.59
N VAL A 50 6.77 -25.04 15.27
CA VAL A 50 6.60 -23.57 15.15
C VAL A 50 7.94 -22.81 15.17
N ALA A 51 9.00 -23.40 15.72
CA ALA A 51 10.34 -22.82 15.80
C ALA A 51 10.98 -22.54 14.43
N PHE A 52 10.80 -23.41 13.43
CA PHE A 52 11.46 -23.24 12.12
C PHE A 52 10.88 -22.08 11.30
N LEU A 53 9.58 -21.82 11.43
CA LEU A 53 8.90 -20.72 10.73
C LEU A 53 9.14 -19.37 11.41
N LYS A 54 9.31 -19.35 12.73
CA LYS A 54 9.62 -18.13 13.50
C LYS A 54 10.92 -17.47 13.05
N ASP A 55 11.94 -18.27 12.69
CA ASP A 55 13.21 -17.77 12.20
C ASP A 55 13.16 -17.32 10.73
N MET A 56 12.24 -17.86 9.91
CA MET A 56 12.01 -17.40 8.53
C MET A 56 11.14 -16.13 8.45
N MET A 57 10.29 -15.89 9.45
CA MET A 57 9.42 -14.70 9.55
C MET A 57 10.05 -13.56 10.36
N ALA A 58 11.29 -13.71 10.82
CA ALA A 58 12.04 -12.66 11.48
C ALA A 58 12.05 -11.40 10.58
N PRO A 59 11.44 -10.28 11.01
CA PRO A 59 11.34 -9.12 10.16
C PRO A 59 12.74 -8.60 9.81
N ALA A 60 13.09 -8.57 8.52
CA ALA A 60 14.21 -7.79 8.04
C ALA A 60 13.79 -6.30 8.06
N THR A 61 13.69 -5.71 9.26
CA THR A 61 13.11 -4.36 9.40
C THR A 61 14.15 -3.31 9.75
N SER A 62 14.31 -2.36 8.84
CA SER A 62 14.69 -0.98 9.11
C SER A 62 13.51 -0.16 9.69
N GLU A 63 12.63 -0.77 10.48
CA GLU A 63 11.44 -0.12 11.04
C GLU A 63 11.66 0.17 12.53
N THR A 64 11.15 1.31 12.99
CA THR A 64 11.22 1.71 14.40
C THR A 64 10.06 1.08 15.15
N THR A 65 10.36 0.16 16.07
CA THR A 65 9.36 -0.42 16.98
C THR A 65 9.03 0.63 18.05
N PHE A 66 7.77 1.09 18.09
CA PHE A 66 7.35 2.14 19.03
C PHE A 66 6.92 1.61 20.38
N MET A 67 6.39 0.38 20.42
CA MET A 67 5.88 -0.24 21.65
C MET A 67 5.79 -1.75 21.47
N SER A 68 6.19 -2.52 22.49
CA SER A 68 6.18 -3.99 22.46
C SER A 68 5.56 -4.55 23.73
N PHE A 69 4.50 -5.34 23.57
CA PHE A 69 3.85 -6.12 24.62
C PHE A 69 4.28 -7.59 24.48
N GLY A 70 4.51 -8.27 25.61
CA GLY A 70 5.27 -9.53 25.74
C GLY A 70 4.90 -10.66 24.77
N ASN A 71 5.79 -11.64 24.61
CA ASN A 71 5.59 -12.75 23.66
C ASN A 71 4.34 -13.58 24.03
N PRO A 72 3.46 -13.87 23.06
CA PRO A 72 2.29 -14.69 23.31
C PRO A 72 2.68 -16.15 23.64
N PRO A 73 1.90 -16.86 24.48
CA PRO A 73 2.11 -18.28 24.73
C PRO A 73 2.02 -19.12 23.45
N ALA A 74 2.67 -20.28 23.43
CA ALA A 74 2.81 -21.14 22.24
C ALA A 74 1.47 -21.56 21.59
N ASP A 75 0.38 -21.64 22.37
CA ASP A 75 -0.97 -21.97 21.89
C ASP A 75 -1.63 -20.85 21.06
N LEU A 76 -1.10 -19.63 21.08
CA LEU A 76 -1.61 -18.48 20.32
C LEU A 76 -0.83 -18.20 19.03
N ALA A 77 0.19 -19.02 18.72
CA ALA A 77 1.03 -18.85 17.53
C ALA A 77 0.24 -18.94 16.21
N MET A 78 -0.77 -19.83 16.15
CA MET A 78 -1.62 -19.98 14.98
C MET A 78 -2.50 -18.73 14.74
N VAL A 79 -2.96 -18.10 15.83
CA VAL A 79 -3.75 -16.86 15.75
C VAL A 79 -2.87 -15.71 15.25
N ALA A 80 -1.67 -15.56 15.80
CA ALA A 80 -0.70 -14.57 15.35
C ALA A 80 -0.33 -14.75 13.87
N PHE A 81 -0.07 -15.99 13.43
CA PHE A 81 0.24 -16.30 12.03
C PHE A 81 -0.92 -15.91 11.08
N ASN A 82 -2.16 -16.21 11.45
CA ASN A 82 -3.32 -15.85 10.64
C ASN A 82 -3.50 -14.32 10.54
N ILE A 83 -3.30 -13.58 11.64
CA ILE A 83 -3.36 -12.11 11.65
C ILE A 83 -2.27 -11.52 10.73
N GLU A 84 -1.03 -12.00 10.84
CA GLU A 84 0.08 -11.57 9.96
C GLU A 84 -0.23 -11.84 8.49
N SER A 85 -0.71 -13.05 8.20
CA SER A 85 -1.01 -13.46 6.83
C SER A 85 -2.14 -12.65 6.20
N ILE A 86 -3.20 -12.36 6.95
CA ILE A 86 -4.30 -11.47 6.49
C ILE A 86 -3.75 -10.06 6.22
N THR A 87 -2.85 -9.57 7.07
CA THR A 87 -2.23 -8.26 6.89
C THR A 87 -1.42 -8.18 5.60
N ILE A 88 -0.65 -9.23 5.28
CA ILE A 88 0.11 -9.33 4.03
C ILE A 88 -0.83 -9.28 2.82
N VAL A 89 -1.93 -10.05 2.85
CA VAL A 89 -2.93 -10.02 1.76
C VAL A 89 -3.55 -8.63 1.61
N ALA A 90 -3.88 -7.95 2.71
CA ALA A 90 -4.42 -6.60 2.70
C ALA A 90 -3.43 -5.59 2.09
N LEU A 91 -2.14 -5.67 2.44
CA LEU A 91 -1.09 -4.84 1.86
C LEU A 91 -0.93 -5.08 0.36
N CYS A 92 -0.88 -6.35 -0.07
CA CYS A 92 -0.79 -6.67 -1.50
C CYS A 92 -1.99 -6.13 -2.29
N LEU A 93 -3.21 -6.23 -1.73
CA LEU A 93 -4.41 -5.65 -2.34
C LEU A 93 -4.32 -4.12 -2.41
N ALA A 94 -3.82 -3.46 -1.36
CA ALA A 94 -3.60 -2.02 -1.36
C ALA A 94 -2.60 -1.60 -2.45
N TYR A 95 -1.46 -2.29 -2.59
CA TYR A 95 -0.48 -2.05 -3.65
C TYR A 95 -1.06 -2.28 -5.05
N PHE A 96 -1.91 -3.29 -5.22
CA PHE A 96 -2.64 -3.50 -6.47
C PHE A 96 -3.57 -2.31 -6.81
N LEU A 97 -4.32 -1.80 -5.84
CA LEU A 97 -5.16 -0.61 -6.04
C LEU A 97 -4.33 0.64 -6.33
N LEU A 98 -3.18 0.77 -5.68
CA LEU A 98 -2.25 1.89 -5.84
C LEU A 98 -1.64 1.92 -7.25
N SER A 99 -1.15 0.77 -7.73
CA SER A 99 -0.64 0.62 -9.10
C SER A 99 -1.71 0.93 -10.16
N ARG A 100 -2.96 0.49 -9.96
CA ARG A 100 -4.08 0.87 -10.85
C ARG A 100 -4.40 2.36 -10.83
N LYS A 101 -4.38 3.00 -9.66
CA LYS A 101 -4.60 4.45 -9.54
C LYS A 101 -3.47 5.24 -10.21
N ALA A 102 -2.22 4.83 -9.99
CA ALA A 102 -1.05 5.43 -10.65
C ALA A 102 -1.12 5.27 -12.18
N LEU A 103 -1.49 4.09 -12.69
CA LEU A 103 -1.70 3.86 -14.12
C LEU A 103 -2.73 4.82 -14.71
N ASN A 104 -3.84 5.06 -14.01
CA ASN A 104 -4.88 5.98 -14.47
C ASN A 104 -4.38 7.42 -14.54
N ILE A 105 -3.55 7.86 -13.58
CA ILE A 105 -2.93 9.19 -13.62
C ILE A 105 -2.09 9.36 -14.90
N PHE A 106 -1.21 8.40 -15.19
CA PHE A 106 -0.36 8.50 -16.39
C PHE A 106 -1.16 8.43 -17.69
N LYS A 107 -2.24 7.62 -17.73
CA LYS A 107 -3.16 7.61 -18.87
C LYS A 107 -3.85 8.97 -19.04
N THR A 108 -4.29 9.60 -17.96
CA THR A 108 -4.89 10.93 -17.98
C THR A 108 -3.88 11.98 -18.45
N ILE A 109 -2.64 11.96 -17.97
CA ILE A 109 -1.58 12.89 -18.40
C ILE A 109 -1.27 12.76 -19.91
N VAL A 110 -1.28 11.54 -20.45
CA VAL A 110 -1.03 11.32 -21.89
C VAL A 110 -2.17 11.85 -22.77
N ASN A 111 -3.41 11.75 -22.28
CA ASN A 111 -4.62 12.04 -23.05
C ASN A 111 -5.12 13.49 -22.87
N CYS A 112 -4.86 14.12 -21.72
CA CYS A 112 -5.29 15.49 -21.42
C CYS A 112 -4.25 16.52 -21.88
N ARG A 113 -4.72 17.67 -22.37
CA ARG A 113 -3.85 18.80 -22.74
C ARG A 113 -3.22 19.49 -21.52
N THR A 114 -3.87 19.43 -20.36
CA THR A 114 -3.38 20.04 -19.11
C THR A 114 -3.43 19.04 -17.95
N PRO A 115 -2.49 19.12 -17.00
CA PRO A 115 -2.55 18.31 -15.78
C PRO A 115 -3.55 18.89 -14.75
N PHE A 116 -4.06 20.10 -14.97
CA PHE A 116 -5.02 20.75 -14.08
C PHE A 116 -6.44 20.30 -14.41
N THR A 117 -6.81 19.11 -13.93
CA THR A 117 -8.18 18.62 -13.99
C THR A 117 -8.64 18.15 -12.62
N LEU A 118 -9.92 18.37 -12.29
CA LEU A 118 -10.51 17.87 -11.05
C LEU A 118 -10.37 16.35 -10.91
N THR A 119 -10.43 15.63 -12.04
CA THR A 119 -10.22 14.18 -12.09
C THR A 119 -8.81 13.80 -11.63
N LEU A 120 -7.77 14.51 -12.09
CA LEU A 120 -6.39 14.23 -11.68
C LEU A 120 -6.18 14.56 -10.20
N VAL A 121 -6.66 15.72 -9.73
CA VAL A 121 -6.60 16.13 -8.32
C VAL A 121 -7.24 15.07 -7.41
N SER A 122 -8.45 14.62 -7.76
CA SER A 122 -9.15 13.56 -7.03
C SER A 122 -8.37 12.24 -7.01
N GLN A 123 -7.70 11.89 -8.11
CA GLN A 123 -6.89 10.66 -8.19
C GLN A 123 -5.63 10.76 -7.32
N ILE A 124 -4.90 11.87 -7.34
CA ILE A 124 -3.72 12.08 -6.50
C ILE A 124 -4.11 12.04 -5.02
N ARG A 125 -5.23 12.70 -4.65
CA ARG A 125 -5.76 12.66 -3.27
C ARG A 125 -6.16 11.24 -2.84
N LYS A 126 -6.73 10.44 -3.73
CA LYS A 126 -7.04 9.03 -3.44
C LYS A 126 -5.77 8.19 -3.24
N ILE A 127 -4.69 8.48 -3.96
CA ILE A 127 -3.40 7.80 -3.77
C ILE A 127 -2.82 8.15 -2.40
N SER A 128 -2.79 9.43 -2.01
CA SER A 128 -2.27 9.80 -0.69
C SER A 128 -3.06 9.15 0.44
N VAL A 129 -4.39 9.15 0.38
CA VAL A 129 -5.21 8.44 1.38
C VAL A 129 -4.88 6.95 1.41
N LEU A 130 -4.68 6.30 0.25
CA LEU A 130 -4.34 4.88 0.20
C LEU A 130 -2.97 4.58 0.83
N ILE A 131 -1.96 5.44 0.60
CA ILE A 131 -0.64 5.33 1.24
C ILE A 131 -0.77 5.54 2.76
N LEU A 132 -1.59 6.50 3.20
CA LEU A 132 -1.86 6.71 4.62
C LEU A 132 -2.44 5.44 5.26
N MET A 133 -3.41 4.81 4.58
CA MET A 133 -4.02 3.58 5.06
C MET A 133 -2.97 2.47 5.21
N THR A 134 -2.04 2.34 4.27
CA THR A 134 -1.00 1.30 4.33
C THR A 134 0.06 1.56 5.40
N CYS A 135 0.49 2.81 5.58
CA CYS A 135 1.60 3.16 6.46
C CYS A 135 1.18 3.38 7.93
N LEU A 136 -0.09 3.76 8.16
CA LEU A 136 -0.60 4.11 9.49
C LEU A 136 -1.72 3.18 9.94
N TRP A 137 -2.82 3.11 9.18
CA TRP A 137 -4.03 2.43 9.67
C TRP A 137 -3.91 0.90 9.70
N ILE A 138 -3.34 0.29 8.66
CA ILE A 138 -3.15 -1.18 8.62
C ILE A 138 -2.28 -1.66 9.79
N PRO A 139 -1.11 -1.06 10.08
CA PRO A 139 -0.30 -1.45 11.24
C PRO A 139 -0.99 -1.23 12.58
N ILE A 140 -1.74 -0.14 12.74
CA ILE A 140 -2.52 0.12 13.97
C ILE A 140 -3.60 -0.94 14.18
N ILE A 141 -4.36 -1.27 13.13
CA ILE A 141 -5.40 -2.29 13.19
C ILE A 141 -4.77 -3.65 13.51
N LYS A 142 -3.70 -4.03 12.80
CA LYS A 142 -2.94 -5.27 13.06
C LYS A 142 -2.49 -5.33 14.52
N GLY A 143 -1.79 -4.29 15.00
CA GLY A 143 -1.26 -4.24 16.37
C GLY A 143 -2.36 -4.32 17.42
N SER A 144 -3.50 -3.67 17.19
CA SER A 144 -4.66 -3.71 18.08
C SER A 144 -5.31 -5.10 18.12
N VAL A 145 -5.49 -5.74 16.96
CA VAL A 145 -6.04 -7.10 16.87
C VAL A 145 -5.09 -8.08 17.56
N LEU A 146 -3.78 -7.98 17.31
CA LEU A 146 -2.79 -8.85 17.92
C LEU A 146 -2.78 -8.69 19.46
N LEU A 147 -2.86 -7.45 19.95
CA LEU A 147 -2.94 -7.15 21.39
C LEU A 147 -4.19 -7.78 22.03
N ILE A 148 -5.36 -7.65 21.40
CA ILE A 148 -6.63 -8.19 21.91
C ILE A 148 -6.60 -9.71 21.96
N PHE A 149 -6.14 -10.38 20.90
CA PHE A 149 -6.26 -11.83 20.78
C PHE A 149 -5.10 -12.60 21.39
N THR A 150 -3.91 -12.01 21.46
CA THR A 150 -2.71 -12.75 21.87
C THR A 150 -2.05 -12.20 23.14
N HIS A 151 -2.51 -11.07 23.66
CA HIS A 151 -1.89 -10.33 24.78
C HIS A 151 -0.42 -9.92 24.53
N GLY A 152 0.07 -10.15 23.30
CA GLY A 152 1.30 -9.63 22.76
C GLY A 152 0.98 -8.74 21.57
N GLY A 153 1.83 -7.75 21.29
CA GLY A 153 1.52 -6.79 20.24
C GLY A 153 2.66 -5.81 20.04
N GLN A 154 2.99 -5.52 18.79
CA GLN A 154 3.90 -4.45 18.45
C GLN A 154 3.23 -3.50 17.47
N PHE A 155 3.42 -2.20 17.72
CA PHE A 155 3.02 -1.15 16.79
C PHE A 155 4.27 -0.66 16.06
N THR A 156 4.33 -0.99 14.78
CA THR A 156 5.35 -0.49 13.85
C THR A 156 4.68 0.47 12.89
N ILE A 157 5.14 1.72 12.87
CA ILE A 157 4.57 2.76 12.00
C ILE A 157 5.68 3.21 11.05
N ASP A 158 5.35 3.29 9.76
CA ASP A 158 6.26 3.81 8.75
C ASP A 158 6.19 5.35 8.69
N LEU A 159 7.04 5.99 9.49
CA LEU A 159 7.11 7.46 9.53
C LEU A 159 7.50 8.05 8.17
N GLY A 160 8.36 7.37 7.41
CA GLY A 160 8.79 7.80 6.08
C GLY A 160 7.63 7.81 5.09
N GLY A 161 6.82 6.75 5.11
CA GLY A 161 5.59 6.66 4.33
C GLY A 161 4.54 7.70 4.69
N ILE A 162 4.44 8.08 5.98
CA ILE A 162 3.55 9.16 6.43
C ILE A 162 4.02 10.52 5.88
N VAL A 163 5.32 10.82 5.96
CA VAL A 163 5.87 12.06 5.38
C VAL A 163 5.65 12.09 3.86
N LEU A 164 5.91 10.98 3.17
CA LEU A 164 5.63 10.86 1.73
C LEU A 164 4.15 11.11 1.41
N THR A 165 3.25 10.60 2.24
CA THR A 165 1.81 10.82 2.10
C THR A 165 1.45 12.30 2.17
N LEU A 166 2.01 13.02 3.15
CA LEU A 166 1.78 14.46 3.31
C LEU A 166 2.28 15.24 2.10
N ILE A 167 3.44 14.86 1.55
CA ILE A 167 3.98 15.46 0.32
C ILE A 167 3.02 15.25 -0.85
N ILE A 168 2.56 14.01 -1.09
CA ILE A 168 1.64 13.71 -2.20
C ILE A 168 0.28 14.41 -2.02
N TYR A 169 -0.21 14.49 -0.79
CA TYR A 169 -1.43 15.25 -0.48
C TYR A 169 -1.23 16.75 -0.74
N GLY A 170 -0.09 17.33 -0.34
CA GLY A 170 0.27 18.71 -0.65
C GLY A 170 0.33 18.98 -2.16
N ILE A 171 0.92 18.06 -2.93
CA ILE A 171 0.89 18.13 -4.40
C ILE A 171 -0.56 18.21 -4.91
N SER A 172 -1.48 17.40 -4.38
CA SER A 172 -2.89 17.46 -4.79
C SER A 172 -3.52 18.84 -4.57
N LEU A 173 -3.18 19.53 -3.47
CA LEU A 173 -3.67 20.88 -3.16
C LEU A 173 -3.08 21.92 -4.12
N ILE A 174 -1.80 21.79 -4.48
CA ILE A 174 -1.17 22.69 -5.46
C ILE A 174 -1.87 22.58 -6.82
N PHE A 175 -2.18 21.35 -7.27
CA PHE A 175 -2.92 21.14 -8.52
C PHE A 175 -4.35 21.68 -8.45
N GLU A 176 -5.02 21.57 -7.30
CA GLU A 176 -6.36 22.14 -7.09
C GLU A 176 -6.33 23.67 -7.14
N TYR A 177 -5.36 24.30 -6.46
CA TYR A 177 -5.18 25.75 -6.49
C TYR A 177 -4.88 26.27 -7.89
N GLY A 178 -4.01 25.58 -8.65
CA GLY A 178 -3.74 25.93 -10.04
C GLY A 178 -4.98 25.84 -10.94
N LEU A 179 -5.90 24.93 -10.66
CA LEU A 179 -7.19 24.82 -11.37
C LEU A 179 -8.14 25.98 -11.02
N LEU A 180 -8.16 26.43 -9.76
CA LEU A 180 -8.94 27.60 -9.35
C LEU A 180 -8.45 28.88 -10.05
N LEU A 181 -7.14 29.10 -10.06
CA LEU A 181 -6.51 30.22 -10.77
C LEU A 181 -6.85 30.26 -12.27
N GLN A 182 -6.87 29.10 -12.93
CA GLN A 182 -7.25 29.03 -14.34
C GLN A 182 -8.70 29.42 -14.58
N ARG A 183 -9.61 29.04 -13.68
CA ARG A 183 -11.02 29.42 -13.76
C ARG A 183 -11.24 30.92 -13.55
N GLU A 184 -10.56 31.51 -12.58
CA GLU A 184 -10.65 32.95 -12.33
C GLU A 184 -10.21 33.76 -13.55
N VAL A 185 -9.14 33.35 -14.24
CA VAL A 185 -8.70 34.04 -15.46
C VAL A 185 -9.67 33.84 -16.64
N ASP A 186 -10.21 32.63 -16.82
CA ASP A 186 -11.16 32.33 -17.90
C ASP A 186 -12.53 33.01 -17.69
N GLU A 187 -12.96 33.28 -16.45
CA GLU A 187 -14.21 34.00 -16.14
C GLU A 187 -14.08 35.53 -16.27
N ILE A 188 -12.85 36.07 -16.37
CA ILE A 188 -12.58 37.51 -16.51
C ILE A 188 -12.59 37.96 -17.99
N VAL A 189 -12.63 37.03 -18.96
CA VAL A 189 -12.68 37.31 -20.41
C VAL A 189 -14.09 37.20 -20.95
#